data_AF-A0AAU5YDQ6-F1
#
_entry.id   AF-A0AAU5YDQ6-F1
#
_cell.length_a   1.000
_cell.length_b   1.000
_cell.length_c   1.000
_cell.angle_alpha   90.00
_cell.angle_beta   90.00
_cell.angle_gamma   90.00
#
_symmetry.space_group_name_H-M   'P 1'
#
loop_
_entity.id
_entity.type
_entity.pdbx_description
1 polymer ?
#
loop_
_entity_poly.entity_id
_entity_poly.type
_entity_poly.pdbx_seq_one_letter_code
_entity_poly.pdbx_strand_id
1 'polypeptide(L)'
;MIGLTMRTGDDLRRVSAGLRRMDNPELKKRFRKELRAVATPFVPLVRSSIRSIPSKRPYTADGLRGRMSKATRVEVRTVGKDAGVAIRVDGRKMPAKQKALPKGMEGTKRWRHPVHGNREVWVTQSGHPYFFKVVRPAGVAGRRAASKVVNSITRDIR
;
A
#
# COMPACT_ATOMS: atom_id res chain seq x y z
N MET A 1 3.00 -0.43 9.12
CA MET A 1 2.46 -0.19 7.77
C MET A 1 3.59 0.19 6.83
N ILE A 2 3.61 -0.38 5.64
CA ILE A 2 4.49 0.01 4.52
C ILE A 2 3.60 0.39 3.36
N GLY A 3 3.99 1.40 2.60
CA GLY A 3 3.32 1.80 1.37
C GLY A 3 4.22 2.62 0.47
N LEU A 4 3.87 2.64 -0.82
CA LEU A 4 4.42 3.60 -1.78
C LEU A 4 3.26 4.48 -2.25
N THR A 5 3.46 5.78 -2.17
CA THR A 5 2.50 6.75 -2.68
C THR A 5 2.73 6.92 -4.18
N MET A 6 1.69 6.67 -4.98
CA MET A 6 1.77 6.73 -6.45
C MET A 6 1.66 8.15 -6.98
N ARG A 7 1.34 9.15 -6.15
CA ARG A 7 1.54 10.58 -6.44
C ARG A 7 1.42 11.39 -5.15
N THR A 8 2.42 12.21 -4.87
CA THR A 8 2.33 13.39 -3.99
C THR A 8 2.59 14.60 -4.87
N GLY A 9 1.88 15.71 -4.65
CA GLY A 9 2.14 16.94 -5.38
C GLY A 9 1.13 18.04 -5.07
N ASP A 10 1.56 19.29 -5.18
CA ASP A 10 0.74 20.48 -4.98
C ASP A 10 -0.49 20.50 -5.91
N ASP A 11 -0.42 19.86 -7.08
CA ASP A 11 -1.55 19.70 -8.01
C ASP A 11 -2.69 18.88 -7.44
N LEU A 12 -2.39 17.76 -6.77
CA LEU A 12 -3.43 16.95 -6.12
C LEU A 12 -4.05 17.72 -4.96
N ARG A 13 -3.26 18.53 -4.24
CA ARG A 13 -3.79 19.45 -3.22
C ARG A 13 -4.69 20.51 -3.83
N ARG A 14 -4.32 21.12 -4.96
CA ARG A 14 -5.16 22.09 -5.69
C ARG A 14 -6.48 21.47 -6.14
N VAL A 15 -6.45 20.29 -6.75
CA VAL A 15 -7.66 19.59 -7.19
C VAL A 15 -8.51 19.15 -6.01
N SER A 16 -7.91 18.63 -4.94
CA SER A 16 -8.62 18.31 -3.69
C SER A 16 -9.26 19.54 -3.05
N ALA A 17 -8.60 20.70 -3.09
CA ALA A 17 -9.14 21.96 -2.59
C ALA A 17 -10.30 22.46 -3.48
N GLY A 18 -10.17 22.39 -4.80
CA GLY A 18 -11.24 22.69 -5.76
C GLY A 18 -12.46 21.79 -5.56
N LEU A 19 -12.25 20.47 -5.47
CA LEU A 19 -13.29 19.49 -5.15
C LEU A 19 -13.97 19.74 -3.80
N ARG A 20 -13.24 20.27 -2.82
CA ARG A 20 -13.81 20.64 -1.52
C ARG A 20 -14.68 21.90 -1.63
N ARG A 21 -14.26 22.89 -2.42
CA ARG A 21 -14.99 24.17 -2.61
C ARG A 21 -16.31 23.99 -3.36
N MET A 22 -16.35 23.13 -4.37
CA MET A 22 -17.54 22.90 -5.19
C MET A 22 -18.67 22.13 -4.49
N ASP A 23 -18.38 21.54 -3.32
CA ASP A 23 -19.25 20.63 -2.57
C ASP A 23 -20.07 19.62 -3.39
N ASN A 24 -19.49 19.06 -4.45
CA ASN A 24 -20.15 18.08 -5.31
C ASN A 24 -19.79 16.64 -4.87
N PRO A 25 -20.70 15.90 -4.19
CA PRO A 25 -20.41 14.57 -3.67
C PRO A 25 -20.23 13.52 -4.79
N GLU A 26 -20.93 13.65 -5.91
CA GLU A 26 -20.85 12.77 -7.06
C GLU A 26 -19.45 12.82 -7.70
N LEU A 27 -18.91 14.03 -7.86
CA LEU A 27 -17.58 14.25 -8.43
C LEU A 27 -16.48 13.71 -7.50
N LYS A 28 -16.61 13.90 -6.19
CA LYS A 28 -15.72 13.30 -5.18
C LYS A 28 -15.75 11.78 -5.24
N LYS A 29 -16.94 11.18 -5.39
CA LYS A 29 -17.14 9.72 -5.52
C LYS A 29 -16.52 9.20 -6.81
N ARG A 30 -16.75 9.86 -7.94
CA ARG A 30 -16.16 9.53 -9.25
C ARG A 30 -14.64 9.60 -9.19
N PHE A 31 -14.07 10.69 -8.70
CA PHE A 31 -12.62 10.85 -8.55
C PHE A 31 -11.99 9.75 -7.69
N ARG A 32 -12.62 9.41 -6.56
CA ARG A 32 -12.16 8.31 -5.70
C ARG A 32 -12.21 6.95 -6.41
N LYS A 33 -13.26 6.71 -7.22
CA LYS A 33 -13.43 5.48 -8.02
C LYS A 33 -12.34 5.36 -9.08
N GLU A 34 -12.09 6.43 -9.83
CA GLU A 34 -11.09 6.45 -10.90
C GLU A 34 -9.67 6.29 -10.35
N LEU A 35 -9.32 7.01 -9.26
CA LEU A 35 -8.03 6.83 -8.59
C LEU A 35 -7.83 5.39 -8.09
N ARG A 36 -8.89 4.79 -7.52
CA ARG A 36 -8.83 3.39 -7.09
C ARG A 36 -8.62 2.45 -8.27
N ALA A 37 -9.33 2.66 -9.37
CA ALA A 37 -9.22 1.83 -10.57
C ALA A 37 -7.80 1.81 -11.12
N VAL A 38 -7.09 2.95 -11.10
CA VAL A 38 -5.68 3.03 -11.49
C VAL A 38 -4.77 2.16 -10.62
N ALA A 39 -5.03 2.09 -9.31
CA ALA A 39 -4.15 1.37 -8.39
C ALA A 39 -4.48 -0.12 -8.21
N THR A 40 -5.71 -0.53 -8.47
CA THR A 40 -6.18 -1.92 -8.30
C THR A 40 -5.30 -2.97 -9.01
N PRO A 41 -4.85 -2.77 -10.28
CA PRO A 41 -4.04 -3.76 -11.01
C PRO A 41 -2.69 -4.08 -10.35
N PHE A 42 -2.18 -3.20 -9.50
CA PHE A 42 -0.88 -3.40 -8.84
C PHE A 42 -1.00 -4.19 -7.52
N VAL A 43 -2.21 -4.38 -6.97
CA VAL A 43 -2.42 -5.20 -5.75
C VAL A 43 -2.05 -6.67 -5.96
N PRO A 44 -2.45 -7.33 -7.06
CA PRO A 44 -2.00 -8.69 -7.37
C PRO A 44 -0.48 -8.83 -7.44
N LEU A 45 0.25 -7.84 -7.97
CA LEU A 45 1.72 -7.86 -8.04
C LEU A 45 2.34 -7.95 -6.63
N VAL A 46 1.86 -7.11 -5.71
CA VAL A 46 2.33 -7.14 -4.31
C VAL A 46 1.95 -8.45 -3.65
N ARG A 47 0.73 -8.95 -3.85
CA ARG A 47 0.30 -10.24 -3.29
C ARG A 47 1.13 -11.41 -3.83
N SER A 48 1.43 -11.41 -5.12
CA SER A 48 2.29 -12.41 -5.75
C SER A 48 3.69 -12.37 -5.13
N SER A 49 4.28 -11.17 -4.99
CA SER A 49 5.59 -11.04 -4.35
C SER A 49 5.61 -11.43 -2.86
N ILE A 50 4.49 -11.28 -2.14
CA ILE A 50 4.38 -11.77 -0.76
C ILE A 50 4.36 -13.31 -0.74
N ARG A 51 3.63 -13.92 -1.67
CA ARG A 51 3.52 -15.38 -1.78
C ARG A 51 4.86 -16.01 -2.15
N SER A 52 5.69 -15.33 -2.95
CA SER A 52 7.01 -15.81 -3.36
C SER A 52 8.12 -15.61 -2.31
N ILE A 53 7.81 -15.06 -1.13
CA ILE A 53 8.79 -14.99 -0.03
C ILE A 53 9.27 -16.42 0.32
N PRO A 54 10.59 -16.68 0.34
CA PRO A 54 11.13 -17.99 0.70
C PRO A 54 10.69 -18.42 2.10
N SER A 55 10.33 -19.70 2.23
CA SER A 55 9.86 -20.28 3.48
C SER A 55 10.07 -21.79 3.46
N LYS A 56 10.56 -22.34 4.58
CA LYS A 56 10.65 -23.80 4.76
C LYS A 56 9.27 -24.48 4.78
N ARG A 57 8.21 -23.73 5.14
CA ARG A 57 6.83 -24.21 5.13
C ARG A 57 6.10 -23.82 3.83
N PRO A 58 5.18 -24.65 3.33
CA PRO A 58 4.35 -24.32 2.17
C PRO A 58 3.48 -23.08 2.44
N TYR A 59 2.94 -22.50 1.37
CA TYR A 59 2.02 -21.37 1.49
C TYR A 59 0.71 -21.83 2.11
N THR A 60 0.23 -21.09 3.11
CA THR A 60 -1.11 -21.25 3.67
C THR A 60 -1.78 -19.88 3.80
N ALA A 61 -3.10 -19.83 3.61
CA ALA A 61 -3.87 -18.59 3.68
C ALA A 61 -3.85 -17.96 5.08
N ASP A 62 -3.62 -18.77 6.12
CA ASP A 62 -3.58 -18.35 7.52
C ASP A 62 -2.17 -18.20 8.08
N GLY A 63 -1.15 -18.56 7.29
CA GLY A 63 0.25 -18.26 7.59
C GLY A 63 0.59 -16.78 7.39
N LEU A 64 1.83 -16.40 7.75
CA LEU A 64 2.30 -15.01 7.66
C LEU A 64 2.12 -14.42 6.25
N ARG A 65 2.52 -15.15 5.20
CA ARG A 65 2.37 -14.74 3.79
C ARG A 65 0.91 -14.53 3.40
N GLY A 66 0.02 -15.44 3.81
CA GLY A 66 -1.43 -15.32 3.58
C GLY A 66 -2.02 -14.08 4.27
N ARG A 67 -1.68 -13.86 5.55
CA ARG A 67 -2.12 -12.69 6.34
C ARG A 67 -1.62 -11.38 5.74
N MET A 68 -0.36 -11.30 5.34
CA MET A 68 0.21 -10.12 4.66
C MET A 68 -0.48 -9.86 3.31
N SER A 69 -0.80 -10.91 2.55
CA SER A 69 -1.54 -10.79 1.29
C SER A 69 -2.94 -10.23 1.51
N LYS A 70 -3.65 -10.72 2.54
CA LYS A 70 -4.97 -10.22 2.97
C LYS A 70 -4.90 -8.77 3.48
N ALA A 71 -3.79 -8.38 4.12
CA ALA A 71 -3.54 -7.03 4.60
C ALA A 71 -3.18 -6.02 3.49
N THR A 72 -2.89 -6.50 2.27
CA THR A 72 -2.54 -5.64 1.12
C THR A 72 -3.79 -5.02 0.51
N ARG A 73 -3.80 -3.68 0.40
CA ARG A 73 -4.95 -2.90 -0.09
C ARG A 73 -4.52 -1.63 -0.82
N VAL A 74 -5.44 -1.10 -1.63
CA VAL A 74 -5.38 0.27 -2.14
C VAL A 74 -5.89 1.22 -1.06
N GLU A 75 -5.17 2.31 -0.84
CA GLU A 75 -5.59 3.44 -0.03
C GLU A 75 -5.74 4.67 -0.92
N VAL A 76 -6.95 5.24 -0.95
CA VAL A 76 -7.24 6.49 -1.66
C VAL A 76 -7.59 7.55 -0.63
N ARG A 77 -6.83 8.65 -0.65
CA ARG A 77 -7.08 9.85 0.12
C ARG A 77 -7.38 10.97 -0.87
N THR A 78 -8.55 11.58 -0.76
CA THR A 78 -8.98 12.66 -1.68
C THR A 78 -8.85 14.03 -1.04
N VAL A 79 -8.38 14.12 0.21
CA VAL A 79 -8.29 15.35 0.99
C VAL A 79 -7.03 15.37 1.86
N GLY A 80 -6.60 16.57 2.25
CA GLY A 80 -5.47 16.81 3.15
C GLY A 80 -4.10 16.72 2.48
N LYS A 81 -3.04 16.89 3.29
CA LYS A 81 -1.64 16.87 2.83
C LYS A 81 -1.21 15.55 2.19
N ASP A 82 -1.90 14.47 2.54
CA ASP A 82 -1.65 13.11 2.06
C ASP A 82 -2.61 12.68 0.92
N ALA A 83 -3.26 13.64 0.25
CA ALA A 83 -4.14 13.34 -0.88
C ALA A 83 -3.36 12.61 -1.99
N GLY A 84 -3.89 11.46 -2.42
CA GLY A 84 -3.29 10.60 -3.41
C GLY A 84 -3.82 9.17 -3.33
N VAL A 85 -3.27 8.33 -4.21
CA VAL A 85 -3.50 6.88 -4.21
C VAL A 85 -2.20 6.15 -3.89
N ALA A 86 -2.29 5.14 -3.03
CA ALA A 86 -1.16 4.34 -2.58
C ALA A 86 -1.57 2.87 -2.45
N ILE A 87 -0.62 1.97 -2.64
CA ILE A 87 -0.77 0.59 -2.19
C ILE A 87 -0.08 0.45 -0.85
N ARG A 88 -0.72 -0.27 0.06
CA ARG A 88 -0.20 -0.48 1.40
C ARG A 88 -0.41 -1.90 1.87
N VAL A 89 0.54 -2.38 2.65
CA VAL A 89 0.37 -3.56 3.50
C VAL A 89 0.03 -3.06 4.89
N ASP A 90 -1.26 -3.13 5.24
CA ASP A 90 -1.79 -2.55 6.47
C ASP A 90 -1.53 -3.45 7.67
N GLY A 91 -0.49 -3.11 8.45
CA GLY A 91 -0.17 -3.80 9.70
C GLY A 91 -1.32 -3.84 10.70
N ARG A 92 -2.31 -2.93 10.64
CA ARG A 92 -3.49 -2.96 11.52
C ARG A 92 -4.43 -4.11 11.18
N LYS A 93 -4.36 -4.66 9.97
CA LYS A 93 -5.08 -5.88 9.55
C LYS A 93 -4.32 -7.17 9.87
N MET A 94 -3.12 -7.06 10.43
CA MET A 94 -2.40 -8.22 10.97
C MET A 94 -2.94 -8.55 12.36
N PRO A 95 -2.83 -9.82 12.79
CA PRO A 95 -3.19 -10.22 14.15
C PRO A 95 -2.46 -9.41 15.23
N ALA A 96 -3.01 -9.42 16.44
CA ALA A 96 -2.37 -8.84 17.61
C ALA A 96 -0.92 -9.34 17.75
N LYS A 97 -0.01 -8.46 18.18
CA LYS A 97 1.44 -8.72 18.25
C LYS A 97 2.15 -8.95 16.88
N GLN A 98 1.42 -8.98 15.76
CA GLN A 98 1.98 -9.16 14.41
C GLN A 98 1.95 -7.89 13.53
N LYS A 99 1.56 -6.75 14.10
CA LYS A 99 1.38 -5.47 13.35
C LYS A 99 2.67 -4.94 12.71
N ALA A 100 3.82 -5.28 13.29
CA ALA A 100 5.13 -4.85 12.81
C ALA A 100 5.75 -5.80 11.79
N LEU A 101 5.24 -7.05 11.66
CA LEU A 101 5.88 -8.06 10.81
C LEU A 101 5.97 -7.66 9.33
N PRO A 102 5.00 -6.95 8.71
CA PRO A 102 5.20 -6.46 7.35
C PRO A 102 6.46 -5.60 7.21
N LYS A 103 6.74 -4.72 8.19
CA LYS A 103 7.96 -3.88 8.21
C LYS A 103 9.23 -4.69 8.41
N GLY A 104 9.17 -5.69 9.28
CA GLY A 104 10.25 -6.66 9.51
C GLY A 104 10.58 -7.45 8.26
N MET A 105 9.56 -8.00 7.61
CA MET A 105 9.68 -8.74 6.37
C MET A 105 10.25 -7.91 5.24
N GLU A 106 9.89 -6.63 5.10
CA GLU A 106 10.51 -5.78 4.08
C GLU A 106 11.98 -5.44 4.38
N GLY A 107 12.44 -5.62 5.62
CA GLY A 107 13.76 -5.19 6.07
C GLY A 107 13.83 -3.70 6.48
N THR A 108 12.70 -2.99 6.48
CA THR A 108 12.64 -1.57 6.90
C THR A 108 12.66 -1.37 8.42
N LYS A 109 12.49 -2.45 9.18
CA LYS A 109 12.60 -2.45 10.64
C LYS A 109 13.25 -3.75 11.07
N ARG A 110 14.24 -3.69 11.95
CA ARG A 110 14.78 -4.90 12.59
C ARG A 110 13.69 -5.58 13.41
N TRP A 111 13.59 -6.89 13.29
CA TRP A 111 12.67 -7.70 14.10
C TRP A 111 13.42 -8.89 14.68
N ARG A 112 13.14 -9.15 15.95
CA ARG A 112 13.72 -10.24 16.72
C ARG A 112 12.60 -11.08 17.29
N HIS A 113 12.87 -12.37 17.46
CA HIS A 113 11.97 -13.27 18.13
C HIS A 113 12.78 -14.25 18.99
N PRO A 114 12.20 -14.77 20.07
CA PRO A 114 12.80 -15.88 20.79
C PRO A 114 12.87 -17.12 19.89
N VAL A 115 13.88 -17.97 20.11
CA VAL A 115 13.91 -19.29 19.50
C VAL A 115 12.70 -20.09 19.97
N HIS A 116 12.11 -20.89 19.09
CA HIS A 116 10.96 -21.71 19.49
C HIS A 116 11.39 -22.69 20.60
N GLY A 117 10.68 -22.68 21.73
CA GLY A 117 11.00 -23.50 22.90
C GLY A 117 12.01 -22.90 23.89
N ASN A 118 12.69 -21.79 23.55
CA ASN A 118 13.60 -21.10 24.46
C ASN A 118 13.41 -19.58 24.40
N ARG A 119 12.88 -18.99 25.47
CA ARG A 119 12.55 -17.55 25.56
C ARG A 119 13.74 -16.66 25.90
N GLU A 120 14.85 -17.25 26.35
CA GLU A 120 16.07 -16.53 26.75
C GLU A 120 16.93 -16.21 25.52
N VAL A 121 16.92 -17.09 24.52
CA VAL A 121 17.68 -16.91 23.29
C VAL A 121 16.85 -16.17 22.25
N TRP A 122 17.30 -14.96 21.88
CA TRP A 122 16.62 -14.10 20.91
C TRP A 122 17.42 -13.94 19.62
N VAL A 123 16.85 -14.39 18.52
CA VAL A 123 17.46 -14.30 17.19
C VAL A 123 16.94 -13.09 16.42
N THR A 124 17.81 -12.52 15.58
CA THR A 124 17.42 -11.49 14.61
C THR A 124 17.09 -12.16 13.29
N GLN A 125 15.89 -11.90 12.77
CA GLN A 125 15.48 -12.46 11.50
C GLN A 125 15.76 -11.45 10.38
N SER A 126 16.44 -11.89 9.31
CA SER A 126 16.68 -11.07 8.13
C SER A 126 15.37 -10.74 7.40
N GLY A 127 15.29 -9.52 6.87
CA GLY A 127 14.19 -9.13 5.97
C GLY A 127 14.30 -9.84 4.62
N HIS A 128 13.16 -10.05 3.98
CA HIS A 128 13.01 -10.50 2.61
C HIS A 128 12.20 -9.45 1.84
N PRO A 129 12.86 -8.42 1.26
CA PRO A 129 12.18 -7.36 0.54
C PRO A 129 11.19 -7.91 -0.48
N TYR A 130 9.96 -7.43 -0.41
CA TYR A 130 8.85 -7.92 -1.23
C TYR A 130 8.02 -6.77 -1.82
N PHE A 131 7.99 -5.62 -1.13
CA PHE A 131 7.10 -4.52 -1.44
C PHE A 131 7.76 -3.52 -2.38
N PHE A 132 8.85 -2.87 -1.96
CA PHE A 132 9.43 -1.78 -2.74
C PHE A 132 10.04 -2.28 -4.06
N LYS A 133 10.54 -3.51 -4.08
CA LYS A 133 11.10 -4.12 -5.30
C LYS A 133 10.10 -4.24 -6.45
N VAL A 134 8.81 -4.49 -6.14
CA VAL A 134 7.77 -4.65 -7.17
C VAL A 134 6.99 -3.36 -7.42
N VAL A 135 6.79 -2.54 -6.38
CA VAL A 135 5.97 -1.33 -6.51
C VAL A 135 6.77 -0.16 -7.11
N ARG A 136 8.09 -0.07 -6.91
CA ARG A 136 8.89 1.03 -7.49
C ARG A 136 8.88 1.03 -9.03
N PRO A 137 9.15 -0.09 -9.74
CA PRO A 137 9.07 -0.12 -11.21
C PRO A 137 7.65 0.16 -11.70
N ALA A 138 6.66 -0.45 -11.06
CA ALA A 138 5.24 -0.27 -11.38
C ALA A 138 4.73 1.16 -11.11
N GLY A 139 5.36 1.88 -10.19
CA GLY A 139 4.99 3.23 -9.78
C GLY A 139 5.13 4.29 -10.87
N VAL A 140 5.93 4.07 -11.92
CA VAL A 140 6.03 5.01 -13.06
C VAL A 140 4.74 5.01 -13.87
N ALA A 141 4.25 3.83 -14.26
CA ALA A 141 2.99 3.68 -14.98
C ALA A 141 1.81 4.17 -14.11
N GLY A 142 1.82 3.82 -12.82
CA GLY A 142 0.85 4.28 -11.84
C GLY A 142 0.77 5.80 -11.71
N ARG A 143 1.93 6.48 -11.65
CA ARG A 143 2.02 7.95 -11.64
C ARG A 143 1.35 8.57 -12.86
N ARG A 144 1.70 8.09 -14.06
CA ARG A 144 1.15 8.60 -15.32
C ARG A 144 -0.37 8.43 -15.39
N ALA A 145 -0.88 7.25 -15.02
CA ALA A 145 -2.31 6.97 -15.00
C ALA A 145 -3.07 7.83 -13.98
N ALA A 146 -2.52 8.00 -12.77
CA ALA A 146 -3.09 8.91 -11.78
C ALA A 146 -3.11 10.37 -12.27
N SER A 147 -2.09 10.79 -13.02
CA SER A 147 -2.06 12.14 -13.61
C SER A 147 -3.15 12.37 -14.64
N LYS A 148 -3.48 11.38 -15.47
CA LYS A 148 -4.59 11.49 -16.43
C LYS A 148 -5.94 11.69 -15.72
N VAL A 149 -6.20 10.96 -14.64
CA VAL A 149 -7.42 11.09 -13.83
C VAL A 149 -7.54 12.50 -13.26
N VAL A 150 -6.46 13.00 -12.65
CA VAL A 150 -6.43 14.35 -12.08
C VAL A 150 -6.70 15.42 -13.14
N ASN A 151 -6.06 15.30 -14.31
CA ASN A 151 -6.25 16.26 -15.41
C ASN A 151 -7.66 16.18 -16.03
N SER A 152 -8.29 15.00 -16.02
CA SER A 152 -9.69 14.86 -16.44
C SER A 152 -10.62 15.62 -15.51
N ILE A 153 -10.51 15.36 -14.20
CA ILE A 153 -11.38 16.01 -13.20
C ILE A 153 -11.12 17.52 -13.11
N THR A 154 -9.88 17.97 -13.32
CA THR A 154 -9.57 19.41 -13.35
C THR A 154 -10.27 20.12 -14.51
N ARG A 155 -10.46 19.44 -15.66
CA ARG A 155 -11.23 19.97 -16.78
C ARG A 155 -12.73 20.05 -16.45
N ASP A 156 -13.26 19.06 -15.74
CA ASP A 156 -14.67 19.05 -15.31
C ASP A 156 -14.98 20.14 -14.24
N ILE A 157 -13.95 20.71 -13.61
CA ILE A 157 -14.06 21.75 -12.57
C ILE A 157 -13.93 23.18 -13.14
N ARG A 158 -13.36 23.33 -14.33
CA ARG A 158 -13.12 24.64 -14.97
C ARG A 158 -14.29 25.02 -15.87
#